data_AF-A0A2J8LLM6-F1
#
_entry.id   AF-A0A2J8LLM6-F1
#
_cell.length_a   1.000
_cell.length_b   1.000
_cell.length_c   1.000
_cell.angle_alpha   90.00
_cell.angle_beta   90.00
_cell.angle_gamma   90.00
#
_symmetry.space_group_name_H-M   'P 1'
#
loop_
_entity.id
_entity.type
_entity.pdbx_description
1 polymer ?
#
loop_
_entity_poly.entity_id
_entity_poly.type
_entity_poly.pdbx_seq_one_letter_code
_entity_poly.pdbx_strand_id
1 'polypeptide(L)'
;MKLSSPDDKIASDAASILIFTLEFHAEKVTMVSKIVDAIYRQLCDNNCMKDVMLQVITLLTCTSPKKVIFQLMDYPVPADDTLIQMWQAAGSQASVAPHVLKTILLILKGKPGEMEDTVTEGKRFSLDTTNLMPLAACQALCTFLPLGSYRKAVAQYFPQLLTTLMFQVFYNSELKPILKDRALYAQDALRVLLNCSGLRQVDITLMKENFWDQLSEDLCYYHGVCFIAKTLSEYNFPQFPETLSYLYKVSVEGPRRSEDTVIVLLFLTELLNNYFKDPLPEEFLVLFINWIKDSNPVVSRLILHRIVHMLPIINKVD
;
A
#
# COMPACT_ATOMS: atom_id res chain seq x y z
N MET A 1 25.09 -26.69 41.24
CA MET A 1 23.63 -26.54 41.07
C MET A 1 23.39 -26.09 39.64
N LYS A 2 23.19 -27.04 38.71
CA LYS A 2 22.87 -26.74 37.31
C LYS A 2 21.38 -26.43 37.26
N LEU A 3 21.02 -25.20 36.90
CA LEU A 3 19.65 -24.82 36.59
C LEU A 3 19.18 -25.75 35.45
N SER A 4 18.17 -26.56 35.75
CA SER A 4 17.48 -27.44 34.81
C SER A 4 17.04 -26.63 33.59
N SER A 5 17.10 -27.24 32.41
CA SER A 5 16.40 -26.72 31.23
C SER A 5 14.95 -26.39 31.59
N PRO A 6 14.33 -25.35 30.98
CA PRO A 6 12.89 -25.21 31.07
C PRO A 6 12.27 -26.54 30.63
N ASP A 7 11.37 -27.08 31.44
CA ASP A 7 10.74 -28.37 31.15
C ASP A 7 9.83 -28.15 29.92
N ASP A 8 10.31 -28.52 28.73
CA ASP A 8 9.64 -28.27 27.43
C ASP A 8 8.17 -28.71 27.45
N LYS A 9 7.83 -29.69 28.29
CA LYS A 9 6.47 -30.13 28.54
C LYS A 9 5.57 -29.06 29.17
N ILE A 10 6.06 -28.35 30.19
CA ILE A 10 5.31 -27.26 30.84
C ILE A 10 5.06 -26.12 29.84
N ALA A 11 6.06 -25.79 29.03
CA ALA A 11 5.93 -24.78 27.99
C ALA A 11 4.89 -25.19 26.93
N SER A 12 4.90 -26.46 26.51
CA SER A 12 3.91 -27.03 25.58
C SER A 12 2.49 -26.99 26.16
N ASP A 13 2.29 -27.41 27.41
CA ASP A 13 0.97 -27.41 28.05
C ASP A 13 0.43 -25.98 28.19
N ALA A 14 1.28 -25.02 28.62
CA ALA A 14 0.91 -23.61 28.71
C ALA A 14 0.55 -23.02 27.33
N ALA A 15 1.30 -23.38 26.29
CA ALA A 15 1.00 -22.97 24.92
C ALA A 15 -0.36 -23.51 24.43
N SER A 16 -0.67 -24.77 24.68
CA SER A 16 -1.99 -25.34 24.31
C SER A 16 -3.12 -24.59 25.00
N ILE A 17 -2.98 -24.27 26.30
CA ILE A 17 -3.98 -23.49 27.04
C ILE A 17 -4.14 -22.09 26.45
N LEU A 18 -3.03 -21.43 26.09
CA LEU A 18 -3.06 -20.10 25.49
C LEU A 18 -3.78 -20.10 24.14
N ILE A 19 -3.43 -21.02 23.24
CA ILE A 19 -4.06 -21.15 21.92
C ILE A 19 -5.56 -21.40 22.09
N PHE A 20 -5.93 -22.39 22.91
CA PHE A 20 -7.33 -22.71 23.16
C PHE A 20 -8.10 -21.51 23.72
N THR A 21 -7.50 -20.78 24.68
CA THR A 21 -8.13 -19.58 25.24
C THR A 21 -8.39 -18.51 24.17
N LEU A 22 -7.44 -18.30 23.27
CA LEU A 22 -7.57 -17.32 22.19
C LEU A 22 -8.56 -17.77 21.11
N GLU A 23 -8.63 -19.05 20.80
CA GLU A 23 -9.63 -19.58 19.85
C GLU A 23 -11.07 -19.26 20.27
N PHE A 24 -11.36 -19.29 21.57
CA PHE A 24 -12.72 -19.05 22.09
C PHE A 24 -12.96 -17.64 22.64
N HIS A 25 -11.92 -16.90 23.03
CA HIS A 25 -12.05 -15.64 23.78
C HIS A 25 -11.12 -14.51 23.31
N ALA A 26 -10.50 -14.61 22.12
CA ALA A 26 -9.62 -13.56 21.61
C ALA A 26 -10.33 -12.20 21.42
N GLU A 27 -11.66 -12.16 21.29
CA GLU A 27 -12.46 -10.92 21.22
C GLU A 27 -12.44 -10.12 22.54
N LYS A 28 -12.18 -10.79 23.67
CA LYS A 28 -12.10 -10.16 25.00
C LYS A 28 -10.70 -9.61 25.31
N VAL A 29 -9.72 -9.85 24.45
CA VAL A 29 -8.34 -9.41 24.64
C VAL A 29 -8.25 -7.90 24.39
N THR A 30 -7.98 -7.14 25.45
CA THR A 30 -7.90 -5.67 25.39
C THR A 30 -6.48 -5.17 25.12
N MET A 31 -5.46 -5.89 25.62
CA MET A 31 -4.04 -5.49 25.58
C MET A 31 -3.28 -6.07 24.38
N VAL A 32 -3.89 -6.04 23.18
CA VAL A 32 -3.34 -6.65 21.95
C VAL A 32 -1.92 -6.16 21.64
N SER A 33 -1.67 -4.85 21.72
CA SER A 33 -0.36 -4.25 21.44
C SER A 33 0.75 -4.80 22.34
N LYS A 34 0.49 -4.90 23.65
CA LYS A 34 1.45 -5.45 24.62
C LYS A 34 1.77 -6.91 24.36
N ILE A 35 0.77 -7.70 23.94
CA ILE A 35 0.98 -9.11 23.62
C ILE A 35 1.83 -9.25 22.35
N VAL A 36 1.52 -8.49 21.30
CA VAL A 36 2.30 -8.49 20.05
C VAL A 36 3.75 -8.04 20.29
N ASP A 37 3.97 -7.03 21.14
CA ASP A 37 5.30 -6.56 21.54
C ASP A 37 6.08 -7.58 22.38
N ALA A 38 5.42 -8.25 23.33
CA ALA A 38 6.04 -9.35 24.06
C ALA A 38 6.46 -10.49 23.13
N ILE A 39 5.61 -10.85 22.15
CA ILE A 39 5.92 -11.87 21.15
C ILE A 39 7.10 -11.46 20.28
N TYR A 40 7.12 -10.22 19.77
CA TYR A 40 8.21 -9.75 18.92
C TYR A 40 9.56 -9.83 19.66
N ARG A 41 9.64 -9.32 20.89
CA ARG A 41 10.86 -9.39 21.72
C ARG A 41 11.27 -10.83 21.99
N GLN A 42 10.31 -11.68 22.34
CA GLN A 42 10.59 -13.08 22.64
C GLN A 42 11.11 -13.83 21.42
N LEU A 43 10.55 -13.60 20.23
CA LEU A 43 11.02 -14.20 18.98
C LEU A 43 12.40 -13.69 18.56
N CYS A 44 12.75 -12.44 18.90
CA CYS A 44 14.09 -11.92 18.69
C CYS A 44 15.14 -12.59 19.61
N ASP A 45 14.76 -12.85 20.87
CA ASP A 45 15.67 -13.40 21.89
C ASP A 45 15.76 -14.94 21.86
N ASN A 46 14.67 -15.64 21.52
CA ASN A 46 14.58 -17.10 21.57
C ASN A 46 13.56 -17.66 20.54
N ASN A 47 13.90 -18.79 19.91
CA ASN A 47 13.05 -19.48 18.94
C ASN A 47 12.25 -20.66 19.54
N CYS A 48 12.36 -20.95 20.83
CA CYS A 48 11.51 -21.97 21.46
C CYS A 48 10.05 -21.49 21.43
N MET A 49 9.13 -22.36 20.96
CA MET A 49 7.70 -22.06 20.78
C MET A 49 7.36 -21.02 19.70
N LYS A 50 8.26 -20.82 18.74
CA LYS A 50 8.06 -19.92 17.59
C LYS A 50 6.73 -20.13 16.86
N ASP A 51 6.40 -21.37 16.50
CA ASP A 51 5.17 -21.68 15.77
C ASP A 51 3.91 -21.30 16.56
N VAL A 52 3.94 -21.53 17.88
CA VAL A 52 2.85 -21.13 18.79
C VAL A 52 2.71 -19.62 18.83
N MET A 53 3.80 -18.88 18.95
CA MET A 53 3.75 -17.41 18.99
C MET A 53 3.21 -16.83 17.68
N LEU A 54 3.61 -17.38 16.54
CA LEU A 54 3.06 -16.98 15.23
C LEU A 54 1.58 -17.35 15.11
N GLN A 55 1.15 -18.50 15.65
CA GLN A 55 -0.27 -18.85 15.72
C GLN A 55 -1.06 -17.86 16.59
N VAL A 56 -0.50 -17.38 17.71
CA VAL A 56 -1.12 -16.32 18.51
C VAL A 56 -1.29 -15.03 17.71
N ILE A 57 -0.29 -14.61 16.92
CA ILE A 57 -0.42 -13.44 16.02
C ILE A 57 -1.56 -13.64 15.02
N THR A 58 -1.69 -14.85 14.46
CA THR A 58 -2.79 -15.20 13.55
C THR A 58 -4.15 -15.03 14.23
N LEU A 59 -4.34 -15.61 15.42
CA LEU A 59 -5.59 -15.54 16.17
C LEU A 59 -5.96 -14.11 16.58
N LEU A 60 -4.97 -13.33 17.05
CA LEU A 60 -5.18 -11.91 17.38
C LEU A 60 -5.54 -11.08 16.14
N THR A 61 -4.99 -11.41 14.97
CA THR A 61 -5.33 -10.74 13.72
C THR A 61 -6.76 -11.07 13.28
N CYS A 62 -7.24 -12.29 13.55
CA CYS A 62 -8.62 -12.69 13.31
C CYS A 62 -9.65 -11.86 14.09
N THR A 63 -9.35 -11.48 15.32
CA THR A 63 -10.29 -10.71 16.15
C THR A 63 -10.06 -9.20 16.11
N SER A 64 -8.81 -8.77 15.97
CA SER A 64 -8.41 -7.36 16.06
C SER A 64 -7.42 -6.97 14.96
N PRO A 65 -7.75 -7.16 13.66
CA PRO A 65 -6.80 -6.97 12.56
C PRO A 65 -6.21 -5.56 12.55
N LYS A 66 -7.04 -4.54 12.77
CA LYS A 66 -6.59 -3.14 12.81
C LYS A 66 -5.49 -2.93 13.86
N LYS A 67 -5.72 -3.37 15.11
CA LYS A 67 -4.77 -3.15 16.22
C LYS A 67 -3.45 -3.88 15.99
N VAL A 68 -3.51 -5.13 15.51
CA VAL A 68 -2.32 -5.92 15.23
C VAL A 68 -1.51 -5.28 14.10
N ILE A 69 -2.15 -4.89 13.00
CA ILE A 69 -1.45 -4.28 11.86
C ILE A 69 -0.83 -2.94 12.24
N PHE A 70 -1.51 -2.06 12.98
CA PHE A 70 -0.91 -0.81 13.46
C PHE A 70 0.32 -1.07 14.33
N GLN A 71 0.20 -1.97 15.31
CA GLN A 71 1.36 -2.35 16.15
C GLN A 71 2.52 -2.91 15.32
N LEU A 72 2.22 -3.68 14.28
CA LEU A 72 3.25 -4.25 13.39
C LEU A 72 3.93 -3.20 12.49
N MET A 73 3.29 -2.04 12.25
CA MET A 73 3.90 -0.92 11.52
C MET A 73 4.76 -0.01 12.41
N ASP A 74 4.64 -0.11 13.74
CA ASP A 74 5.46 0.66 14.69
C ASP A 74 6.88 0.09 14.85
N TYR A 75 7.15 -1.11 14.33
CA TYR A 75 8.47 -1.73 14.35
C TYR A 75 9.42 -1.14 13.30
N PRO A 76 10.74 -1.36 13.43
CA PRO A 76 11.73 -0.75 12.55
C PRO A 76 11.53 -1.07 11.06
N VAL A 77 11.86 -0.07 10.23
CA VAL A 77 12.02 -0.20 8.77
C VAL A 77 13.51 -0.01 8.45
N PRO A 78 14.20 -0.98 7.85
CA PRO A 78 13.72 -2.26 7.31
C PRO A 78 13.24 -3.26 8.39
N ALA A 79 12.18 -4.00 8.07
CA ALA A 79 11.76 -5.16 8.86
C ALA A 79 12.86 -6.23 8.94
N ASP A 80 13.05 -6.79 10.13
CA ASP A 80 13.88 -7.98 10.35
C ASP A 80 13.12 -9.27 10.00
N ASP A 81 13.83 -10.40 9.99
CA ASP A 81 13.25 -11.71 9.67
C ASP A 81 12.10 -12.09 10.61
N THR A 82 12.16 -11.65 11.87
CA THR A 82 11.11 -11.90 12.88
C THR A 82 9.83 -11.17 12.50
N LEU A 83 9.92 -9.88 12.18
CA LEU A 83 8.79 -9.05 11.79
C LEU A 83 8.16 -9.56 10.47
N ILE A 84 8.97 -9.98 9.50
CA ILE A 84 8.48 -10.57 8.25
C ILE A 84 7.62 -11.82 8.54
N GLN A 85 8.07 -12.68 9.46
CA GLN A 85 7.31 -13.88 9.84
C GLN A 85 6.02 -13.55 10.60
N MET A 86 6.05 -12.51 11.45
CA MET A 86 4.83 -12.01 12.10
C MET A 86 3.84 -11.44 11.09
N TRP A 87 4.29 -10.73 10.05
CA TRP A 87 3.44 -10.30 8.93
C TRP A 87 2.85 -11.50 8.18
N GLN A 88 3.64 -12.52 7.86
CA GLN A 88 3.15 -13.75 7.22
C GLN A 88 2.08 -14.45 8.08
N ALA A 89 2.31 -14.53 9.39
CA ALA A 89 1.33 -15.10 10.33
C ALA A 89 0.02 -14.29 10.36
N ALA A 90 0.11 -12.97 10.49
CA ALA A 90 -1.05 -12.07 10.42
C ALA A 90 -1.80 -12.18 9.08
N GLY A 91 -1.08 -12.51 7.99
CA GLY A 91 -1.61 -12.67 6.64
C GLY A 91 -2.09 -14.07 6.28
N SER A 92 -1.97 -15.04 7.17
CA SER A 92 -2.20 -16.44 6.82
C SER A 92 -3.68 -16.75 6.52
N GLN A 93 -4.61 -16.04 7.15
CA GLN A 93 -6.05 -16.32 7.04
C GLN A 93 -6.73 -15.47 5.95
N ALA A 94 -7.50 -16.13 5.07
CA ALA A 94 -8.21 -15.44 3.99
C ALA A 94 -9.38 -14.57 4.50
N SER A 95 -10.00 -14.93 5.62
CA SER A 95 -11.13 -14.21 6.23
C SER A 95 -10.75 -12.79 6.68
N VAL A 96 -9.50 -12.58 7.09
CA VAL A 96 -9.01 -11.28 7.57
C VAL A 96 -8.43 -10.42 6.44
N ALA A 97 -8.10 -11.00 5.29
CA ALA A 97 -7.40 -10.32 4.21
C ALA A 97 -8.05 -8.98 3.81
N PRO A 98 -9.39 -8.86 3.65
CA PRO A 98 -10.01 -7.57 3.34
C PRO A 98 -9.81 -6.52 4.44
N HIS A 99 -9.82 -6.92 5.70
CA HIS A 99 -9.67 -6.03 6.86
C HIS A 99 -8.22 -5.56 7.03
N VAL A 100 -7.26 -6.46 6.81
CA VAL A 100 -5.83 -6.14 6.81
C VAL A 100 -5.51 -5.17 5.67
N LEU A 101 -5.89 -5.49 4.42
CA LEU A 101 -5.65 -4.60 3.28
C LEU A 101 -6.33 -3.24 3.45
N LYS A 102 -7.56 -3.19 3.98
CA LYS A 102 -8.23 -1.92 4.29
C LYS A 102 -7.48 -1.10 5.35
N THR A 103 -6.86 -1.76 6.34
CA THR A 103 -6.04 -1.09 7.35
C THR A 103 -4.75 -0.56 6.73
N ILE A 104 -4.06 -1.37 5.92
CA ILE A 104 -2.85 -0.96 5.21
C ILE A 104 -3.15 0.21 4.26
N LEU A 105 -4.25 0.18 3.52
CA LEU A 105 -4.71 1.28 2.66
C LEU A 105 -4.97 2.57 3.46
N LEU A 106 -5.45 2.48 4.70
CA LEU A 106 -5.62 3.66 5.57
C LEU A 106 -4.25 4.30 5.88
N ILE A 107 -3.24 3.48 6.14
CA ILE A 107 -1.87 3.91 6.43
C ILE A 107 -1.20 4.50 5.17
N LEU A 108 -1.34 3.84 4.01
CA LEU A 108 -0.80 4.29 2.72
C LEU A 108 -1.40 5.60 2.20
N LYS A 109 -2.55 6.03 2.73
CA LYS A 109 -3.09 7.37 2.43
C LYS A 109 -2.32 8.49 3.16
N GLY A 110 -1.45 8.16 4.11
CA GLY A 110 -0.49 9.09 4.71
C GLY A 110 0.70 9.38 3.76
N LYS A 111 1.36 10.52 3.91
CA LYS A 111 2.62 10.82 3.22
C LYS A 111 3.77 10.56 4.19
N PRO A 112 4.79 9.77 3.81
CA PRO A 112 5.98 9.63 4.65
C PRO A 112 6.60 11.01 4.89
N GLY A 113 7.10 11.29 6.09
CA GLY A 113 7.70 12.60 6.38
C GLY A 113 6.74 13.66 6.92
N GLU A 114 5.42 13.54 6.71
CA GLU A 114 4.45 14.48 7.28
C GLU A 114 4.29 14.22 8.79
N MET A 115 4.44 15.27 9.60
CA MET A 115 4.04 15.24 11.01
C MET A 115 2.50 15.25 11.07
N GLU A 116 1.90 14.31 11.81
CA GLU A 116 0.48 14.43 12.17
C GLU A 116 0.33 15.52 13.23
N ASP A 117 -0.45 16.57 12.94
CA ASP A 117 -0.80 17.65 13.88
C ASP A 117 -1.69 17.21 15.07
N THR A 118 -1.83 15.91 15.33
CA THR A 118 -2.68 15.40 16.41
C THR A 118 -1.89 14.92 17.62
N VAL A 119 -1.71 15.85 18.56
CA VAL A 119 -1.82 15.66 20.02
C VAL A 119 -0.94 14.56 20.66
N THR A 120 0.24 14.93 21.18
CA THR A 120 0.51 14.94 22.64
C THR A 120 1.88 15.53 22.94
N GLU A 121 1.94 16.25 24.05
CA GLU A 121 3.06 17.03 24.55
C GLU A 121 4.38 16.25 24.68
N GLY A 122 5.47 16.91 24.27
CA GLY A 122 6.74 16.83 24.98
C GLY A 122 7.56 15.55 24.82
N LYS A 123 8.08 15.26 23.63
CA LYS A 123 9.34 14.50 23.50
C LYS A 123 10.26 15.10 22.46
N ARG A 124 11.54 15.20 22.87
CA ARG A 124 12.65 15.83 22.15
C ARG A 124 12.86 15.20 20.77
N PHE A 125 13.09 16.07 19.80
CA PHE A 125 13.20 15.79 18.38
C PHE A 125 14.57 15.19 18.00
N SER A 126 14.54 14.00 17.41
CA SER A 126 15.60 13.40 16.58
C SER A 126 14.98 12.96 15.24
N LEU A 127 15.82 12.62 14.27
CA LEU A 127 15.44 12.05 12.96
C LEU A 127 14.47 10.83 13.06
N ASP A 128 14.30 10.25 14.25
CA ASP A 128 13.42 9.11 14.58
C ASP A 128 11.92 9.45 14.63
N THR A 129 11.52 10.70 14.42
CA THR A 129 10.12 11.17 14.55
C THR A 129 9.37 11.35 13.23
N THR A 130 9.97 10.97 12.10
CA THR A 130 9.28 10.93 10.81
C THR A 130 8.25 9.80 10.81
N ASN A 131 7.00 10.08 10.42
CA ASN A 131 5.99 9.03 10.21
C ASN A 131 6.42 8.10 9.07
N LEU A 132 7.08 7.00 9.42
CA LEU A 132 7.53 5.96 8.50
C LEU A 132 6.49 4.87 8.29
N MET A 133 5.30 4.95 8.91
CA MET A 133 4.27 3.94 8.75
C MET A 133 3.86 3.73 7.28
N PRO A 134 3.73 4.75 6.41
CA PRO A 134 3.43 4.51 5.00
C PRO A 134 4.54 3.70 4.31
N LEU A 135 5.80 3.87 4.73
CA LEU A 135 6.92 3.09 4.22
C LEU A 135 6.91 1.65 4.73
N ALA A 136 6.64 1.46 6.03
CA ALA A 136 6.43 0.15 6.63
C ALA A 136 5.27 -0.59 5.95
N ALA A 137 4.19 0.13 5.62
CA ALA A 137 3.04 -0.40 4.90
C ALA A 137 3.40 -0.85 3.48
N CYS A 138 4.24 -0.11 2.75
CA CYS A 138 4.78 -0.56 1.46
C CYS A 138 5.60 -1.84 1.63
N GLN A 139 6.51 -1.91 2.60
CA GLN A 139 7.30 -3.11 2.86
C GLN A 139 6.40 -4.31 3.24
N ALA A 140 5.38 -4.07 4.06
CA ALA A 140 4.43 -5.08 4.47
C ALA A 140 3.60 -5.61 3.29
N LEU A 141 3.20 -4.77 2.34
CA LEU A 141 2.53 -5.21 1.12
C LEU A 141 3.37 -6.17 0.28
N CYS A 142 4.70 -6.02 0.27
CA CYS A 142 5.59 -6.98 -0.37
C CYS A 142 5.47 -8.39 0.23
N THR A 143 5.04 -8.49 1.50
CA THR A 143 4.79 -9.75 2.20
C THR A 143 3.35 -10.24 2.04
N PHE A 144 2.36 -9.35 2.14
CA PHE A 144 0.94 -9.73 2.11
C PHE A 144 0.40 -10.05 0.71
N LEU A 145 0.73 -9.23 -0.29
CA LEU A 145 0.15 -9.32 -1.63
C LEU A 145 0.44 -10.67 -2.35
N PRO A 146 1.62 -11.31 -2.19
CA PRO A 146 1.88 -12.62 -2.78
C PRO A 146 1.11 -13.78 -2.13
N LEU A 147 0.54 -13.60 -0.94
CA LEU A 147 -0.11 -14.68 -0.21
C LEU A 147 -1.36 -15.16 -0.95
N GLY A 148 -1.49 -16.48 -1.11
CA GLY A 148 -2.66 -17.08 -1.77
C GLY A 148 -3.99 -16.74 -1.09
N SER A 149 -3.98 -16.57 0.24
CA SER A 149 -5.11 -16.12 1.06
C SER A 149 -5.61 -14.72 0.69
N TYR A 150 -4.78 -13.88 0.08
CA TYR A 150 -5.08 -12.49 -0.22
C TYR A 150 -5.61 -12.26 -1.64
N ARG A 151 -5.53 -13.25 -2.54
CA ARG A 151 -5.87 -13.10 -3.96
C ARG A 151 -7.22 -12.39 -4.21
N LYS A 152 -8.27 -12.80 -3.51
CA LYS A 152 -9.62 -12.20 -3.66
C LYS A 152 -9.67 -10.75 -3.17
N ALA A 153 -9.04 -10.48 -2.02
CA ALA A 153 -9.01 -9.14 -1.44
C ALA A 153 -8.15 -8.19 -2.27
N VAL A 154 -7.04 -8.67 -2.84
CA VAL A 154 -6.20 -7.90 -3.78
C VAL A 154 -7.01 -7.50 -5.02
N ALA A 155 -7.73 -8.45 -5.63
CA ALA A 155 -8.59 -8.12 -6.77
C ALA A 155 -9.67 -7.08 -6.41
N GLN A 156 -10.29 -7.22 -5.23
CA GLN A 156 -11.30 -6.27 -4.74
C GLN A 156 -10.74 -4.85 -4.54
N TYR A 157 -9.52 -4.73 -4.02
CA TYR A 157 -8.90 -3.46 -3.68
C TYR A 157 -7.86 -2.99 -4.70
N PHE A 158 -7.79 -3.62 -5.87
CA PHE A 158 -6.76 -3.35 -6.86
C PHE A 158 -6.69 -1.87 -7.27
N PRO A 159 -7.81 -1.19 -7.61
CA PRO A 159 -7.77 0.23 -7.97
C PRO A 159 -7.18 1.12 -6.88
N GLN A 160 -7.57 0.86 -5.62
CA GLN A 160 -7.11 1.62 -4.46
C GLN A 160 -5.63 1.36 -4.20
N LEU A 161 -5.20 0.09 -4.25
CA LEU A 161 -3.81 -0.31 -4.05
C LEU A 161 -2.91 0.28 -5.15
N LEU A 162 -3.32 0.18 -6.41
CA LEU A 162 -2.57 0.73 -7.54
C LEU A 162 -2.37 2.23 -7.37
N THR A 163 -3.46 2.97 -7.15
CA THR A 163 -3.42 4.44 -7.07
C THR A 163 -2.64 4.92 -5.84
N THR A 164 -2.84 4.30 -4.68
CA THR A 164 -2.11 4.68 -3.46
C THR A 164 -0.63 4.31 -3.53
N LEU A 165 -0.26 3.17 -4.12
CA LEU A 165 1.14 2.81 -4.33
C LEU A 165 1.81 3.73 -5.35
N MET A 166 1.11 4.17 -6.39
CA MET A 166 1.62 5.20 -7.29
C MET A 166 1.97 6.46 -6.49
N PHE A 167 1.06 6.98 -5.65
CA PHE A 167 1.37 8.13 -4.79
C PHE A 167 2.62 7.89 -3.94
N GLN A 168 2.74 6.71 -3.30
CA GLN A 168 3.90 6.38 -2.49
C GLN A 168 5.20 6.32 -3.29
N VAL A 169 5.20 5.76 -4.51
CA VAL A 169 6.40 5.75 -5.37
C VAL A 169 6.90 7.16 -5.62
N PHE A 170 5.99 8.10 -5.88
CA PHE A 170 6.35 9.50 -6.13
C PHE A 170 6.76 10.24 -4.84
N TYR A 171 6.05 10.07 -3.72
CA TYR A 171 6.46 10.67 -2.44
C TYR A 171 7.85 10.20 -2.00
N ASN A 172 8.13 8.90 -2.13
CA ASN A 172 9.43 8.35 -1.74
C ASN A 172 10.54 8.80 -2.68
N SER A 173 10.23 9.13 -3.95
CA SER A 173 11.20 9.72 -4.87
C SER A 173 11.67 11.11 -4.43
N GLU A 174 10.78 11.93 -3.86
CA GLU A 174 11.12 13.25 -3.30
C GLU A 174 11.99 13.14 -2.03
N LEU A 175 11.81 12.05 -1.27
CA LEU A 175 12.47 11.81 0.02
C LEU A 175 13.77 10.97 -0.10
N LYS A 176 14.19 10.61 -1.32
CA LYS A 176 15.41 9.80 -1.59
C LYS A 176 16.67 10.24 -0.84
N PRO A 177 17.04 11.53 -0.73
CA PRO A 177 18.26 11.91 0.00
C PRO A 177 18.20 11.56 1.50
N ILE A 178 17.00 11.40 2.06
CA ILE A 178 16.76 11.09 3.47
C ILE A 178 16.62 9.59 3.71
N LEU A 179 15.99 8.87 2.76
CA LEU A 179 15.57 7.47 2.94
C LEU A 179 16.58 6.41 2.42
N LYS A 180 17.57 6.78 1.59
CA LYS A 180 18.53 5.83 0.97
C LYS A 180 17.80 4.61 0.33
N ASP A 181 18.33 3.39 0.52
CA ASP A 181 17.75 2.12 0.02
C ASP A 181 16.33 1.84 0.51
N ARG A 182 15.84 2.54 1.55
CA ARG A 182 14.47 2.36 2.06
C ARG A 182 13.42 2.89 1.10
N ALA A 183 13.78 3.76 0.14
CA ALA A 183 12.85 4.31 -0.85
C ALA A 183 12.30 3.27 -1.84
N LEU A 184 12.89 2.07 -1.92
CA LEU A 184 12.54 1.04 -2.90
C LEU A 184 11.27 0.25 -2.53
N TYR A 185 10.82 0.27 -1.27
CA TYR A 185 9.67 -0.54 -0.85
C TYR A 185 8.37 -0.17 -1.56
N ALA A 186 8.15 1.11 -1.89
CA ALA A 186 6.97 1.53 -2.64
C ALA A 186 6.98 0.97 -4.07
N GLN A 187 8.16 1.00 -4.71
CA GLN A 187 8.38 0.39 -6.02
C GLN A 187 8.18 -1.12 -5.96
N ASP A 188 8.79 -1.81 -5.01
CA ASP A 188 8.68 -3.26 -4.88
C ASP A 188 7.24 -3.68 -4.60
N ALA A 189 6.51 -2.94 -3.75
CA ALA A 189 5.10 -3.20 -3.51
C ALA A 189 4.25 -3.04 -4.78
N LEU A 190 4.51 -2.01 -5.59
CA LEU A 190 3.82 -1.80 -6.86
C LEU A 190 4.13 -2.93 -7.85
N ARG A 191 5.39 -3.36 -7.95
CA ARG A 191 5.79 -4.50 -8.79
C ARG A 191 5.12 -5.79 -8.34
N VAL A 192 5.10 -6.05 -7.03
CA VAL A 192 4.43 -7.21 -6.45
C VAL A 192 2.92 -7.18 -6.74
N LEU A 193 2.27 -6.01 -6.62
CA LEU A 193 0.85 -5.83 -6.96
C LEU A 193 0.58 -6.20 -8.42
N LEU A 194 1.39 -5.69 -9.36
CA LEU A 194 1.26 -6.02 -10.78
C LEU A 194 1.39 -7.53 -10.99
N ASN A 195 2.42 -8.15 -10.40
CA ASN A 195 2.69 -9.57 -10.55
C ASN A 195 1.57 -10.46 -10.01
N CYS A 196 1.03 -10.16 -8.81
CA CYS A 196 -0.03 -10.98 -8.21
C CYS A 196 -1.43 -10.71 -8.80
N SER A 197 -1.59 -9.64 -9.58
CA SER A 197 -2.85 -9.24 -10.24
C SER A 197 -2.94 -9.67 -11.71
N GLY A 198 -2.01 -10.50 -12.18
CA GLY A 198 -1.98 -10.99 -13.56
C GLY A 198 -1.31 -10.04 -14.57
N LEU A 199 -0.60 -9.02 -14.08
CA LEU A 199 0.04 -7.97 -14.87
C LEU A 199 1.57 -8.09 -14.89
N ARG A 200 2.08 -9.31 -14.77
CA ARG A 200 3.53 -9.59 -14.81
C ARG A 200 4.20 -9.04 -16.07
N GLN A 201 3.51 -9.06 -17.21
CA GLN A 201 4.05 -8.56 -18.46
C GLN A 201 4.22 -7.03 -18.48
N VAL A 202 3.37 -6.30 -17.73
CA VAL A 202 3.52 -4.86 -17.50
C VAL A 202 4.82 -4.61 -16.73
N ASP A 203 5.03 -5.31 -15.60
CA ASP A 203 6.25 -5.19 -14.79
C ASP A 203 7.53 -5.50 -15.59
N ILE A 204 7.52 -6.57 -16.39
CA ILE A 204 8.65 -6.92 -17.28
C ILE A 204 8.95 -5.79 -18.28
N THR A 205 7.92 -5.15 -18.83
CA THR A 205 8.09 -4.06 -19.81
C THR A 205 8.67 -2.82 -19.14
N LEU A 206 8.15 -2.46 -17.96
CA LEU A 206 8.71 -1.35 -17.17
C LEU A 206 10.19 -1.59 -16.84
N MET A 207 10.58 -2.81 -16.45
CA MET A 207 11.99 -3.13 -16.20
C MET A 207 12.86 -3.03 -17.45
N LYS A 208 12.39 -3.48 -18.62
CA LYS A 208 13.16 -3.42 -19.86
C LYS A 208 13.46 -2.00 -20.32
N GLU A 209 12.55 -1.07 -20.06
CA GLU A 209 12.70 0.34 -20.40
C GLU A 209 13.48 1.13 -19.32
N ASN A 210 14.13 0.43 -18.36
CA ASN A 210 14.84 1.01 -17.22
C ASN A 210 14.01 2.01 -16.41
N PHE A 211 12.68 1.84 -16.40
CA PHE A 211 11.73 2.78 -15.80
C PHE A 211 12.03 3.09 -14.33
N TRP A 212 12.39 2.05 -13.57
CA TRP A 212 12.59 2.13 -12.14
C TRP A 212 13.87 2.87 -11.75
N ASP A 213 14.94 2.66 -12.51
CA ASP A 213 16.22 3.37 -12.32
C ASP A 213 16.05 4.84 -12.74
N GLN A 214 15.32 5.07 -13.84
CA GLN A 214 14.94 6.38 -14.32
C GLN A 214 14.14 7.20 -13.28
N LEU A 215 13.17 6.59 -12.59
CA LEU A 215 12.47 7.24 -11.46
C LEU A 215 13.40 7.67 -10.31
N SER A 216 14.67 7.26 -10.30
CA SER A 216 15.67 7.62 -9.29
C SER A 216 16.62 8.75 -9.65
N GLU A 217 16.71 9.11 -10.92
CA GLU A 217 17.78 9.99 -11.44
C GLU A 217 17.25 11.34 -11.97
N ASP A 218 16.29 11.99 -11.28
CA ASP A 218 15.69 13.29 -11.66
C ASP A 218 14.60 13.24 -12.75
N LEU A 219 13.60 12.38 -12.61
CA LEU A 219 12.50 12.30 -13.58
C LEU A 219 11.18 12.93 -13.14
N CYS A 220 10.70 13.76 -14.06
CA CYS A 220 9.37 14.34 -14.15
C CYS A 220 8.30 13.26 -13.88
N TYR A 221 7.77 13.23 -12.65
CA TYR A 221 6.74 12.28 -12.20
C TYR A 221 5.55 12.18 -13.17
N TYR A 222 5.27 13.24 -13.92
CA TYR A 222 4.27 13.24 -14.98
C TYR A 222 4.50 12.16 -16.04
N HIS A 223 5.74 12.03 -16.52
CA HIS A 223 6.09 11.06 -17.55
C HIS A 223 5.91 9.64 -17.01
N GLY A 224 6.33 9.39 -15.77
CA GLY A 224 6.22 8.06 -15.18
C GLY A 224 4.78 7.62 -14.96
N VAL A 225 3.89 8.51 -14.54
CA VAL A 225 2.45 8.22 -14.42
C VAL A 225 1.86 7.85 -15.79
N CYS A 226 2.13 8.65 -16.82
CA CYS A 226 1.64 8.38 -18.17
C CYS A 226 2.22 7.06 -18.73
N PHE A 227 3.49 6.77 -18.47
CA PHE A 227 4.13 5.56 -18.96
C PHE A 227 3.53 4.29 -18.33
N ILE A 228 3.25 4.29 -17.02
CA ILE A 228 2.54 3.20 -16.35
C ILE A 228 1.14 3.01 -16.96
N ALA A 229 0.36 4.09 -17.10
CA ALA A 229 -0.98 4.03 -17.69
C ALA A 229 -0.97 3.46 -19.11
N LYS A 230 -0.07 3.95 -19.95
CA LYS A 230 0.10 3.48 -21.32
C LYS A 230 0.45 2.00 -21.36
N THR A 231 1.41 1.56 -20.56
CA THR A 231 1.82 0.15 -20.49
C THR A 231 0.67 -0.74 -20.03
N LEU A 232 -0.10 -0.30 -19.02
CA LEU A 232 -1.30 -1.01 -18.57
C LEU A 232 -2.33 -1.16 -19.71
N SER A 233 -2.57 -0.09 -20.47
CA SER A 233 -3.47 -0.09 -21.63
C SER A 233 -3.00 -1.02 -22.75
N GLU A 234 -1.71 -1.01 -23.08
CA GLU A 234 -1.13 -1.89 -24.11
C GLU A 234 -1.36 -3.37 -23.81
N TYR A 235 -1.35 -3.75 -22.52
CA TYR A 235 -1.60 -5.11 -22.07
C TYR A 235 -3.07 -5.40 -21.69
N ASN A 236 -3.99 -4.47 -21.96
CA ASN A 236 -5.43 -4.62 -21.71
C ASN A 236 -5.73 -5.16 -20.30
N PHE A 237 -5.21 -4.50 -19.28
CA PHE A 237 -5.34 -4.97 -17.90
C PHE A 237 -6.81 -5.22 -17.51
N PRO A 238 -7.15 -6.38 -16.91
CA PRO A 238 -8.55 -6.79 -16.71
C PRO A 238 -9.29 -5.95 -15.67
N GLN A 239 -8.57 -5.28 -14.76
CA GLN A 239 -9.15 -4.42 -13.72
C GLN A 239 -9.48 -3.00 -14.22
N PHE A 240 -9.44 -2.76 -15.54
CA PHE A 240 -9.70 -1.45 -16.12
C PHE A 240 -11.06 -0.85 -15.73
N PRO A 241 -12.20 -1.56 -15.81
CA PRO A 241 -13.50 -0.97 -15.48
C PRO A 241 -13.58 -0.50 -14.02
N GLU A 242 -13.11 -1.31 -13.08
CA GLU A 242 -13.09 -0.97 -11.66
C GLU A 242 -12.12 0.17 -11.38
N THR A 243 -10.98 0.20 -12.09
CA THR A 243 -9.98 1.26 -11.98
C THR A 243 -10.51 2.58 -12.51
N LEU A 244 -11.17 2.58 -13.67
CA LEU A 244 -11.80 3.76 -14.25
C LEU A 244 -12.89 4.34 -13.32
N SER A 245 -13.78 3.48 -12.82
CA SER A 245 -14.84 3.88 -11.87
C SER A 245 -14.25 4.49 -10.59
N TYR A 246 -13.20 3.88 -10.05
CA TYR A 246 -12.52 4.40 -8.86
C TYR A 246 -11.85 5.76 -9.12
N LEU A 247 -11.12 5.92 -10.23
CA LEU A 247 -10.47 7.19 -10.58
C LEU A 247 -11.48 8.30 -10.85
N TYR A 248 -12.60 7.99 -11.51
CA TYR A 248 -13.69 8.94 -11.69
C TYR A 248 -14.21 9.42 -10.34
N LYS A 249 -14.52 8.49 -9.43
CA LYS A 249 -14.98 8.81 -8.07
C LYS A 249 -13.99 9.71 -7.33
N VAL A 250 -12.70 9.37 -7.34
CA VAL A 250 -11.65 10.16 -6.69
C VAL A 250 -11.51 11.55 -7.32
N SER A 251 -11.69 11.66 -8.64
CA SER A 251 -11.64 12.94 -9.35
C SER A 251 -12.80 13.86 -8.99
N VAL A 252 -13.99 13.29 -8.74
CA VAL A 252 -15.18 14.04 -8.29
C VAL A 252 -15.07 14.44 -6.82
N GLU A 253 -14.68 13.52 -5.95
CA GLU A 253 -14.56 13.77 -4.50
C GLU A 253 -13.38 14.69 -4.16
N GLY A 254 -12.38 14.75 -5.03
CA GLY A 254 -11.09 15.40 -4.77
C GLY A 254 -10.16 14.46 -4.00
N PRO A 255 -8.91 14.28 -4.45
CA PRO A 255 -7.91 13.55 -3.66
C PRO A 255 -7.62 14.22 -2.31
N ARG A 256 -7.03 13.46 -1.38
CA ARG A 256 -6.73 13.95 -0.04
C ARG A 256 -5.74 15.12 -0.06
N ARG A 257 -4.76 15.10 -0.97
CA ARG A 257 -3.77 16.16 -1.16
C ARG A 257 -3.88 16.74 -2.56
N SER A 258 -3.60 18.03 -2.70
CA SER A 258 -3.65 18.73 -3.98
C SER A 258 -2.61 18.22 -4.99
N GLU A 259 -1.48 17.68 -4.51
CA GLU A 259 -0.44 17.03 -5.31
C GLU A 259 -0.92 15.70 -5.94
N ASP A 260 -1.80 14.96 -5.24
CA ASP A 260 -2.36 13.69 -5.74
C ASP A 260 -3.30 13.92 -6.94
N THR A 261 -3.95 15.08 -7.00
CA THR A 261 -4.81 15.50 -8.12
C THR A 261 -4.07 15.40 -9.44
N VAL A 262 -2.80 15.76 -9.46
CA VAL A 262 -2.03 15.73 -10.71
C VAL A 262 -1.78 14.29 -11.18
N ILE A 263 -1.48 13.38 -10.25
CA ILE A 263 -1.27 11.96 -10.55
C ILE A 263 -2.59 11.34 -11.04
N VAL A 264 -3.70 11.58 -10.35
CA VAL A 264 -5.02 11.06 -10.73
C VAL A 264 -5.43 11.57 -12.10
N LEU A 265 -5.26 12.87 -12.36
CA LEU A 265 -5.58 13.50 -13.64
C LEU A 265 -4.76 12.88 -14.78
N LEU A 266 -3.44 12.77 -14.62
CA LEU A 266 -2.58 12.20 -15.65
C LEU A 266 -2.93 10.73 -15.93
N PHE A 267 -3.13 9.97 -14.86
CA PHE A 267 -3.45 8.56 -14.97
C PHE A 267 -4.80 8.36 -15.67
N LEU A 268 -5.83 9.08 -15.22
CA LEU A 268 -7.18 9.00 -15.81
C LEU A 268 -7.20 9.47 -17.27
N THR A 269 -6.61 10.62 -17.58
CA THR A 269 -6.58 11.14 -18.97
C THR A 269 -5.81 10.20 -19.91
N GLU A 270 -4.72 9.58 -19.45
CA GLU A 270 -3.96 8.63 -20.26
C GLU A 270 -4.76 7.34 -20.50
N LEU A 271 -5.43 6.81 -19.46
CA LEU A 271 -6.31 5.65 -19.64
C LEU A 271 -7.46 5.95 -20.61
N LEU A 272 -8.11 7.11 -20.47
CA LEU A 272 -9.17 7.54 -21.39
C LEU A 272 -8.66 7.61 -22.83
N ASN A 273 -7.49 8.21 -23.05
CA ASN A 273 -6.88 8.34 -24.37
C ASN A 273 -6.57 7.01 -25.05
N ASN A 274 -6.16 6.00 -24.27
CA ASN A 274 -5.77 4.71 -24.83
C ASN A 274 -6.95 3.73 -25.00
N TYR A 275 -8.03 3.86 -24.21
CA TYR A 275 -9.16 2.93 -24.24
C TYR A 275 -10.36 3.43 -25.05
N PHE A 276 -10.61 4.73 -25.12
CA PHE A 276 -11.73 5.28 -25.88
C PHE A 276 -11.32 5.58 -27.32
N LYS A 277 -12.14 5.17 -28.29
CA LYS A 277 -11.99 5.47 -29.73
C LYS A 277 -13.13 6.33 -30.29
N ASP A 278 -14.15 6.53 -29.46
CA ASP A 278 -15.38 7.26 -29.71
C ASP A 278 -15.41 8.52 -28.85
N PRO A 279 -16.36 9.45 -29.07
CA PRO A 279 -16.52 10.63 -28.23
C PRO A 279 -16.55 10.24 -26.75
N LEU A 280 -15.80 10.96 -25.92
CA LEU A 280 -15.86 10.75 -24.48
C LEU A 280 -17.29 10.98 -23.95
N PRO A 281 -17.79 10.11 -23.05
CA PRO A 281 -19.06 10.33 -22.38
C PRO A 281 -19.12 11.70 -21.68
N GLU A 282 -20.29 12.34 -21.67
CA GLU A 282 -20.49 13.68 -21.10
C GLU A 282 -20.02 13.79 -19.63
N GLU A 283 -20.19 12.72 -18.86
CA GLU A 283 -19.71 12.61 -17.48
C GLU A 283 -18.21 12.90 -17.34
N PHE A 284 -17.39 12.43 -18.28
CA PHE A 284 -15.96 12.74 -18.29
C PHE A 284 -15.71 14.19 -18.75
N LEU A 285 -16.47 14.71 -19.71
CA LEU A 285 -16.31 16.11 -20.16
C LEU A 285 -16.52 17.11 -19.02
N VAL A 286 -17.45 16.84 -18.11
CA VAL A 286 -17.66 17.64 -16.90
C VAL A 286 -16.41 17.69 -16.03
N LEU A 287 -15.68 16.57 -15.87
CA LEU A 287 -14.41 16.56 -15.14
C LEU A 287 -13.36 17.45 -15.78
N PHE A 288 -13.24 17.43 -17.11
CA PHE A 288 -12.29 18.27 -17.84
C PHE A 288 -12.60 19.76 -17.65
N ILE A 289 -13.88 20.14 -17.71
CA ILE A 289 -14.32 21.52 -17.44
C ILE A 289 -13.96 21.95 -16.02
N ASN A 290 -14.16 21.06 -15.04
CA ASN A 290 -13.81 21.34 -13.65
C ASN A 290 -12.29 21.52 -13.48
N TRP A 291 -11.47 20.67 -14.10
CA TRP A 291 -10.01 20.78 -14.04
C TRP A 291 -9.47 22.02 -14.77
N ILE A 292 -10.10 22.45 -15.87
CA ILE A 292 -9.73 23.71 -16.56
C ILE A 292 -9.95 24.90 -15.62
N LYS A 293 -11.01 24.85 -14.80
CA LYS A 293 -11.37 25.90 -13.83
C LYS A 293 -10.74 25.69 -12.45
N ASP A 294 -9.83 24.72 -12.31
CA ASP A 294 -9.22 24.40 -11.02
C ASP A 294 -8.37 25.57 -10.51
N SER A 295 -8.49 25.84 -9.21
CA SER A 295 -7.70 26.85 -8.51
C SER A 295 -6.19 26.60 -8.55
N ASN A 296 -5.76 25.34 -8.73
CA ASN A 296 -4.38 24.96 -8.87
C ASN A 296 -3.90 25.19 -10.32
N PRO A 297 -2.96 26.13 -10.57
CA PRO A 297 -2.51 26.45 -11.93
C PRO A 297 -1.76 25.29 -12.61
N VAL A 298 -1.21 24.35 -11.83
CA VAL A 298 -0.58 23.15 -12.38
C VAL A 298 -1.62 22.25 -13.01
N VAL A 299 -2.75 22.01 -12.32
CA VAL A 299 -3.85 21.17 -12.79
C VAL A 299 -4.48 21.76 -14.05
N SER A 300 -4.84 23.04 -14.03
CA SER A 300 -5.48 23.71 -15.17
C SER A 300 -4.57 23.82 -16.39
N ARG A 301 -3.28 24.12 -16.22
CA ARG A 301 -2.32 24.13 -17.34
C ARG A 301 -2.11 22.73 -17.92
N LEU A 302 -2.02 21.71 -17.07
CA LEU A 302 -1.76 20.35 -17.49
C LEU A 302 -2.95 19.79 -18.28
N ILE A 303 -4.19 19.98 -17.82
CA ILE A 303 -5.36 19.49 -18.54
C ILE A 303 -5.49 20.15 -19.92
N LEU A 304 -5.19 21.45 -20.04
CA LEU A 304 -5.19 22.15 -21.33
C LEU A 304 -4.20 21.50 -22.31
N HIS A 305 -2.99 21.18 -21.84
CA HIS A 305 -2.03 20.45 -22.66
C HIS A 305 -2.53 19.05 -23.03
N ARG A 306 -3.15 18.32 -22.09
CA ARG A 306 -3.66 16.96 -22.32
C ARG A 306 -4.83 16.91 -23.29
N ILE A 307 -5.73 17.89 -23.26
CA ILE A 307 -6.86 18.01 -24.21
C ILE A 307 -6.36 18.05 -25.66
N VAL A 308 -5.26 18.76 -25.93
CA VAL A 308 -4.67 18.80 -27.28
C VAL A 308 -4.29 17.40 -27.77
N HIS A 309 -3.75 16.56 -26.89
CA HIS A 309 -3.40 15.17 -27.22
C HIS A 309 -4.63 14.25 -27.33
N MET A 310 -5.76 14.61 -26.72
CA MET A 310 -7.02 13.87 -26.71
C MET A 310 -8.05 14.41 -27.73
N LEU A 311 -7.70 15.38 -28.57
CA LEU A 311 -8.60 15.97 -29.57
C LEU A 311 -9.39 14.95 -30.41
N PRO A 312 -8.82 13.81 -30.86
CA PRO A 312 -9.56 12.83 -31.66
C PRO A 312 -10.78 12.20 -30.96
N ILE A 313 -10.77 12.14 -29.62
CA ILE A 313 -11.84 11.55 -28.80
C ILE A 313 -12.71 12.59 -28.09
N ILE A 314 -12.29 13.86 -28.10
CA ILE A 314 -13.08 14.98 -27.57
C ILE A 314 -13.97 15.60 -28.66
N ASN A 315 -13.51 15.63 -29.92
CA ASN A 315 -14.16 16.38 -31.01
C ASN A 315 -14.86 15.51 -32.07
N LYS A 316 -15.16 14.23 -31.82
CA LYS A 316 -16.09 13.51 -32.71
C LYS A 316 -17.51 14.03 -32.46
N VAL A 317 -17.81 15.17 -33.07
CA VAL A 317 -19.19 15.61 -33.32
C VAL A 317 -19.55 15.02 -34.67
N ASP A 318 -20.30 13.92 -34.67
CA ASP A 318 -21.05 13.51 -35.86
C ASP A 318 -22.34 14.35 -35.95
#